data_AF-A0A9D1JWC3-F1
#
_entry.id   AF-A0A9D1JWC3-F1
#
_cell.length_a   1.000
_cell.length_b   1.000
_cell.length_c   1.000
_cell.angle_alpha   90.00
_cell.angle_beta   90.00
_cell.angle_gamma   90.00
#
_symmetry.space_group_name_H-M   'P 1'
#
loop_
_entity.id
_entity.type
_entity.pdbx_description
1 polymer ?
#
loop_
_entity_poly.entity_id
_entity_poly.type
_entity_poly.pdbx_seq_one_letter_code
_entity_poly.pdbx_strand_id
1 'polypeptide(L)'
;MIEFSNDDILQIEQHGLTPDAVAAQLDAFARGFAFSDIVAPATDGDGVIQLDAEMRRHYIDIYEQYRRTHSVVKFVPASGAATRMFRDLFEFLNTGARNTVTDAVLNNLSRFAFYADLKKILPDTPTDTDIIERIVTDAGLNYGHMPKALIKFHHYADGARTALAEHLDEGAEYARGADGVNIHFTVSPEHRAGFEELLLRLVPEYSARYGVQYNIELSYQKSSTDTIAVNPDNTPFRDADGRLLFRPAGHGALIENLNEIDADLIFIKNIDNVCVASHRGDTIEYKSALAGYLVMLQSKIFDYLNNTTAPLGDVIRFINDNLGVRLSRDATRADCNRILGRPLRVCGVVRNTGAPGGGPFWVRAADGTVSLQIVESAQIAPDARDIMNTSQYFNPVDLVCATRDASGRHIDLIQFVDENTGFISEKSAGGRPLRAMERPGLWNGAMAGWNTVFIEVPPTTFTPVKVVADLLSAPHINV
;
A
#
# COMPACT_ATOMS: atom_id res chain seq x y z
N MET A 1 -11.64 0.02 -34.51
CA MET A 1 -10.83 -0.98 -33.80
C MET A 1 -9.42 -0.84 -34.30
N ILE A 2 -8.45 -0.71 -33.40
CA ILE A 2 -7.03 -0.74 -33.76
C ILE A 2 -6.69 -2.20 -34.07
N GLU A 3 -6.18 -2.48 -35.27
CA GLU A 3 -5.67 -3.81 -35.62
C GLU A 3 -4.22 -3.93 -35.15
N PHE A 4 -3.96 -4.91 -34.29
CA PHE A 4 -2.61 -5.27 -33.85
C PHE A 4 -1.93 -6.12 -34.93
N SER A 5 -0.65 -5.86 -35.20
CA SER A 5 0.15 -6.73 -36.07
C SER A 5 0.46 -8.08 -35.38
N ASN A 6 0.93 -9.08 -36.12
CA ASN A 6 1.33 -10.36 -35.53
C ASN A 6 2.46 -10.20 -34.49
N ASP A 7 3.39 -9.28 -34.73
CA ASP A 7 4.47 -8.97 -33.79
C ASP A 7 3.92 -8.31 -32.52
N ASP A 8 2.90 -7.44 -32.66
CA ASP A 8 2.22 -6.85 -31.51
C ASP A 8 1.49 -7.92 -30.68
N ILE A 9 0.77 -8.84 -31.32
CA ILE A 9 0.06 -9.93 -30.64
C ILE A 9 1.05 -10.79 -29.85
N LEU A 10 2.16 -11.19 -30.48
CA LEU A 10 3.21 -11.94 -29.81
C LEU A 10 3.79 -11.18 -28.61
N GLN A 11 4.03 -9.87 -28.75
CA GLN A 11 4.52 -9.04 -27.65
C GLN A 11 3.50 -8.95 -26.50
N ILE A 12 2.21 -8.77 -26.82
CA ILE A 12 1.11 -8.70 -25.86
C ILE A 12 1.01 -10.01 -25.06
N GLU A 13 1.02 -11.15 -25.75
CA GLU A 13 0.95 -12.48 -25.14
C GLU A 13 2.18 -12.79 -24.27
N GLN A 14 3.38 -12.44 -24.75
CA GLN A 14 4.62 -12.57 -23.96
C GLN A 14 4.63 -11.71 -22.70
N HIS A 15 3.92 -10.58 -22.71
CA HIS A 15 3.75 -9.70 -21.55
C HIS A 15 2.68 -10.21 -20.56
N GLY A 16 1.96 -11.28 -20.91
CA GLY A 16 0.89 -11.88 -20.12
C GLY A 16 -0.47 -11.19 -20.28
N LEU A 17 -0.64 -10.41 -21.35
CA LEU A 17 -1.90 -9.73 -21.70
C LEU A 17 -2.57 -10.44 -22.89
N THR A 18 -3.84 -10.10 -23.16
CA THR A 18 -4.55 -10.51 -24.37
C THR A 18 -4.82 -9.30 -25.27
N PRO A 19 -4.94 -9.48 -26.60
CA PRO A 19 -5.31 -8.38 -27.50
C PRO A 19 -6.60 -7.68 -27.08
N ASP A 20 -7.58 -8.42 -26.59
CA ASP A 20 -8.85 -7.87 -26.07
C ASP A 20 -8.65 -7.02 -24.81
N ALA A 21 -7.77 -7.45 -23.90
CA ALA A 21 -7.43 -6.66 -22.71
C ALA A 21 -6.75 -5.35 -23.10
N VAL A 22 -5.83 -5.37 -24.07
CA VAL A 22 -5.17 -4.15 -24.56
C VAL A 22 -6.15 -3.26 -25.32
N ALA A 23 -7.07 -3.82 -26.10
CA ALA A 23 -8.14 -3.06 -26.75
C ALA A 23 -9.04 -2.35 -25.72
N ALA A 24 -9.42 -3.05 -24.64
CA ALA A 24 -10.18 -2.45 -23.54
C ALA A 24 -9.42 -1.31 -22.84
N GLN A 25 -8.09 -1.44 -22.71
CA GLN A 25 -7.25 -0.35 -22.19
C GLN A 25 -7.27 0.88 -23.11
N LEU A 26 -7.18 0.68 -24.43
CA LEU A 26 -7.25 1.77 -25.41
C LEU A 26 -8.61 2.48 -25.39
N ASP A 27 -9.70 1.71 -25.25
CA ASP A 27 -11.04 2.27 -25.06
C ASP A 27 -11.15 3.08 -23.76
N ALA A 28 -10.52 2.63 -22.67
CA ALA A 28 -10.44 3.37 -21.42
C ALA A 28 -9.66 4.69 -21.56
N PHE A 29 -8.57 4.74 -22.34
CA PHE A 29 -7.87 5.99 -22.65
C PHE A 29 -8.73 6.98 -23.44
N ALA A 30 -9.58 6.49 -24.34
CA ALA A 30 -10.49 7.31 -25.13
C ALA A 30 -11.65 7.86 -24.28
N ARG A 31 -12.24 7.01 -23.43
CA ARG A 31 -13.36 7.36 -22.55
C ARG A 31 -12.93 8.24 -21.36
N GLY A 32 -11.73 7.99 -20.82
CA GLY A 32 -11.29 8.53 -19.54
C GLY A 32 -11.97 7.84 -18.35
N PHE A 33 -11.60 8.29 -17.14
CA PHE A 33 -12.19 7.83 -15.89
C PHE A 33 -13.03 8.93 -15.26
N ALA A 34 -14.20 8.57 -14.73
CA ALA A 34 -15.04 9.52 -14.01
C ALA A 34 -14.41 9.85 -12.65
N PHE A 35 -14.62 11.08 -12.20
CA PHE A 35 -14.32 11.44 -10.81
C PHE A 35 -15.26 10.68 -9.85
N SER A 36 -14.78 10.41 -8.65
CA SER A 36 -15.60 9.79 -7.59
C SER A 36 -16.72 10.74 -7.15
N ASP A 37 -17.94 10.21 -7.06
CA ASP A 37 -19.10 10.94 -6.52
C ASP A 37 -19.02 11.01 -4.99
N ILE A 38 -18.21 11.95 -4.50
CA ILE A 38 -18.02 12.21 -3.07
C ILE A 38 -19.20 12.97 -2.50
N VAL A 39 -19.83 12.40 -1.47
CA VAL A 39 -21.01 12.98 -0.79
C VAL A 39 -20.56 13.85 0.38
N ALA A 40 -19.57 13.40 1.15
CA ALA A 40 -19.04 14.08 2.33
C ALA A 40 -17.69 13.47 2.73
N PRO A 41 -16.80 14.21 3.43
CA PRO A 41 -15.66 13.59 4.11
C PRO A 41 -16.13 12.71 5.26
N ALA A 42 -15.37 11.67 5.60
CA ALA A 42 -15.55 11.01 6.88
C ALA A 42 -15.01 11.89 8.01
N THR A 43 -15.72 11.94 9.14
CA THR A 43 -15.41 12.78 10.29
C THR A 43 -15.65 12.03 11.60
N ASP A 44 -15.27 12.65 12.71
CA ASP A 44 -15.56 12.14 14.06
C ASP A 44 -17.07 11.93 14.23
N GLY A 45 -17.48 10.70 14.54
CA GLY A 45 -18.89 10.36 14.70
C GLY A 45 -19.68 10.18 13.40
N ASP A 46 -19.08 10.43 12.23
CA ASP A 46 -19.65 10.09 10.91
C ASP A 46 -18.57 9.50 10.00
N GLY A 47 -18.33 8.20 10.18
CA GLY A 47 -17.48 7.39 9.32
C GLY A 47 -16.07 7.11 9.84
N VAL A 48 -15.60 7.81 10.88
CA VAL A 48 -14.35 7.47 11.58
C VAL A 48 -14.64 7.17 13.05
N ILE A 49 -14.18 6.01 13.50
CA ILE A 49 -14.33 5.51 14.87
C ILE A 49 -13.11 5.91 15.69
N GLN A 50 -13.34 6.37 16.91
CA GLN A 50 -12.30 6.66 17.89
C GLN A 50 -12.29 5.56 18.96
N LEU A 51 -11.11 5.00 19.22
CA LEU A 51 -10.94 3.98 20.26
C LEU A 51 -10.33 4.61 21.52
N ASP A 52 -11.09 4.58 22.61
CA ASP A 52 -10.53 4.86 23.93
C ASP A 52 -9.62 3.71 24.42
N ALA A 53 -8.97 3.90 25.56
CA ALA A 53 -8.03 2.91 26.09
C ALA A 53 -8.70 1.59 26.52
N GLU A 54 -9.98 1.60 26.89
CA GLU A 54 -10.71 0.39 27.25
C GLU A 54 -11.07 -0.40 26.00
N MET A 55 -11.62 0.27 24.99
CA MET A 55 -11.90 -0.31 23.68
C MET A 55 -10.64 -0.90 23.03
N ARG A 56 -9.52 -0.16 23.05
CA ARG A 56 -8.26 -0.68 22.49
C ARG A 56 -7.82 -1.96 23.18
N ARG A 57 -7.78 -1.99 24.51
CA ARG A 57 -7.44 -3.22 25.26
C ARG A 57 -8.38 -4.37 24.93
N HIS A 58 -9.69 -4.10 24.87
CA HIS A 58 -10.68 -5.11 24.53
C HIS A 58 -10.44 -5.73 23.14
N TYR A 59 -10.18 -4.90 22.13
CA TYR A 59 -9.91 -5.42 20.78
C TYR A 59 -8.54 -6.12 20.69
N ILE A 60 -7.52 -5.61 21.37
CA ILE A 60 -6.23 -6.31 21.48
C ILE A 60 -6.42 -7.71 22.07
N ASP A 61 -7.19 -7.86 23.14
CA ASP A 61 -7.46 -9.17 23.74
C ASP A 61 -8.18 -10.13 22.78
N ILE A 62 -9.15 -9.62 22.00
CA ILE A 62 -9.81 -10.41 20.94
C ILE A 62 -8.79 -10.89 19.92
N TYR A 63 -7.92 -10.00 19.44
CA TYR A 63 -6.90 -10.36 18.46
C TYR A 63 -5.88 -11.36 19.00
N GLU A 64 -5.40 -11.16 20.22
CA GLU A 64 -4.45 -12.07 20.88
C GLU A 64 -5.00 -13.49 21.04
N GLN A 65 -6.31 -13.63 21.25
CA GLN A 65 -6.98 -14.94 21.25
C GLN A 65 -7.09 -15.50 19.83
N TYR A 66 -7.53 -14.67 18.88
CA TYR A 66 -7.75 -15.05 17.48
C TYR A 66 -6.48 -15.57 16.81
N ARG A 67 -5.37 -14.83 16.91
CA ARG A 67 -4.11 -15.13 16.20
C ARG A 67 -3.45 -16.45 16.64
N ARG A 68 -3.83 -17.01 17.80
CA ARG A 68 -3.29 -18.29 18.29
C ARG A 68 -3.75 -19.50 17.49
N THR A 69 -4.86 -19.39 16.76
CA THR A 69 -5.47 -20.51 16.03
C THR A 69 -5.71 -20.21 14.55
N HIS A 70 -5.33 -19.03 14.07
CA HIS A 70 -5.57 -18.55 12.71
C HIS A 70 -4.26 -18.15 12.04
N SER A 71 -4.22 -18.26 10.71
CA SER A 71 -3.09 -17.81 9.91
C SER A 71 -3.19 -16.31 9.65
N VAL A 72 -2.10 -15.61 9.93
CA VAL A 72 -1.98 -14.15 9.81
C VAL A 72 -0.82 -13.85 8.87
N VAL A 73 -1.04 -13.00 7.88
CA VAL A 73 0.00 -12.59 6.92
C VAL A 73 0.23 -11.08 7.00
N LYS A 74 1.49 -10.66 7.01
CA LYS A 74 1.88 -9.28 6.76
C LYS A 74 2.27 -9.10 5.30
N PHE A 75 1.38 -8.50 4.51
CA PHE A 75 1.60 -8.15 3.12
C PHE A 75 2.28 -6.78 3.01
N VAL A 76 3.49 -6.75 2.44
CA VAL A 76 4.35 -5.58 2.36
C VAL A 76 4.62 -5.24 0.89
N PRO A 77 3.91 -4.22 0.35
CA PRO A 77 4.25 -3.67 -0.95
C PRO A 77 5.67 -3.07 -0.93
N ALA A 78 6.60 -3.67 -1.68
CA ALA A 78 8.00 -3.26 -1.67
C ALA A 78 8.59 -2.99 -3.07
N SER A 79 7.73 -2.70 -4.05
CA SER A 79 8.11 -2.56 -5.46
C SER A 79 8.87 -1.26 -5.78
N GLY A 80 9.85 -1.40 -6.68
CA GLY A 80 10.55 -0.29 -7.34
C GLY A 80 11.77 0.27 -6.61
N ALA A 81 12.67 0.85 -7.40
CA ALA A 81 13.85 1.53 -6.89
C ALA A 81 13.50 2.79 -6.09
N ALA A 82 14.35 3.10 -5.12
CA ALA A 82 14.27 4.31 -4.29
C ALA A 82 14.68 5.59 -5.05
N THR A 83 14.65 5.59 -6.38
CA THR A 83 15.08 6.72 -7.23
C THR A 83 14.41 8.04 -6.83
N ARG A 84 13.12 8.01 -6.47
CA ARG A 84 12.40 9.21 -5.97
C ARG A 84 12.92 9.70 -4.62
N MET A 85 13.36 8.80 -3.74
CA MET A 85 13.92 9.14 -2.43
C MET A 85 15.27 9.87 -2.54
N PHE A 86 16.03 9.60 -3.61
CA PHE A 86 17.33 10.22 -3.89
C PHE A 86 17.31 11.22 -5.04
N ARG A 87 16.13 11.64 -5.52
CA ARG A 87 15.99 12.53 -6.69
C ARG A 87 16.84 13.80 -6.56
N ASP A 88 16.80 14.45 -5.41
CA ASP A 88 17.55 15.68 -5.12
C ASP A 88 19.07 15.47 -5.17
N LEU A 89 19.55 14.29 -4.81
CA LEU A 89 20.96 13.93 -4.90
C LEU A 89 21.39 13.69 -6.36
N PHE A 90 20.55 13.05 -7.17
CA PHE A 90 20.79 12.93 -8.61
C PHE A 90 20.76 14.30 -9.32
N GLU A 91 19.85 15.19 -8.92
CA GLU A 91 19.79 16.55 -9.44
C GLU A 91 21.08 17.32 -9.14
N PHE A 92 21.63 17.17 -7.92
CA PHE A 92 22.95 17.72 -7.58
C PHE A 92 24.05 17.17 -8.48
N LEU A 93 24.11 15.86 -8.75
CA LEU A 93 25.14 15.29 -9.65
C LEU A 93 25.03 15.83 -11.08
N ASN A 94 23.82 16.09 -11.56
CA ASN A 94 23.59 16.60 -12.92
C ASN A 94 23.87 18.09 -13.06
N THR A 95 23.60 18.89 -12.03
CA THR A 95 23.60 20.36 -12.12
C THR A 95 24.73 21.03 -11.34
N GLY A 96 25.33 20.32 -10.38
CA GLY A 96 26.24 20.87 -9.38
C GLY A 96 25.57 21.76 -8.33
N ALA A 97 24.25 21.98 -8.42
CA ALA A 97 23.53 22.89 -7.52
C ALA A 97 23.07 22.16 -6.25
N ARG A 98 23.48 22.68 -5.09
CA ARG A 98 22.98 22.19 -3.80
C ARG A 98 21.55 22.68 -3.55
N ASN A 99 20.78 21.87 -2.84
CA ASN A 99 19.45 22.19 -2.34
C ASN A 99 19.31 21.74 -0.89
N THR A 100 18.15 22.00 -0.27
CA THR A 100 17.89 21.70 1.15
C THR A 100 18.13 20.24 1.51
N VAL A 101 17.76 19.29 0.64
CA VAL A 101 17.96 17.85 0.88
C VAL A 101 19.44 17.50 0.78
N THR A 102 20.13 18.01 -0.24
CA THR A 102 21.56 17.80 -0.44
C THR A 102 22.37 18.34 0.74
N ASP A 103 22.08 19.56 1.21
CA ASP A 103 22.72 20.13 2.38
C ASP A 103 22.40 19.32 3.66
N ALA A 104 21.16 18.87 3.84
CA ALA A 104 20.80 18.03 4.97
C ALA A 104 21.63 16.74 5.01
N VAL A 105 21.81 16.07 3.86
CA VAL A 105 22.61 14.85 3.75
C VAL A 105 24.08 15.12 4.05
N LEU A 106 24.70 16.09 3.35
CA LEU A 106 26.13 16.39 3.49
C LEU A 106 26.50 16.84 4.91
N ASN A 107 25.64 17.63 5.56
CA ASN A 107 25.88 18.14 6.91
C ASN A 107 25.62 17.10 8.02
N ASN A 108 24.97 15.98 7.73
CA ASN A 108 24.55 14.99 8.73
C ASN A 108 25.00 13.55 8.39
N LEU A 109 26.03 13.37 7.55
CA LEU A 109 26.47 12.05 7.09
C LEU A 109 26.59 11.01 8.21
N SER A 110 27.20 11.38 9.35
CA SER A 110 27.40 10.48 10.50
C SER A 110 26.12 9.99 11.17
N ARG A 111 24.98 10.62 10.91
CA ARG A 111 23.67 10.25 11.49
C ARG A 111 22.94 9.20 10.67
N PHE A 112 23.33 8.97 9.41
CA PHE A 112 22.72 7.95 8.58
C PHE A 112 23.21 6.55 8.93
N ALA A 113 22.31 5.58 8.94
CA ALA A 113 22.62 4.19 9.25
C ALA A 113 23.63 3.55 8.27
N PHE A 114 23.71 4.05 7.04
CA PHE A 114 24.64 3.58 6.02
C PHE A 114 26.03 4.27 6.08
N TYR A 115 26.24 5.23 6.98
CA TYR A 115 27.49 6.00 7.03
C TYR A 115 28.74 5.12 7.22
N ALA A 116 28.63 4.09 8.07
CA ALA A 116 29.74 3.18 8.32
C ALA A 116 30.18 2.42 7.05
N ASP A 117 29.26 2.16 6.13
CA ASP A 117 29.59 1.51 4.85
C ASP A 117 30.09 2.54 3.83
N LEU A 118 29.44 3.71 3.78
CA LEU A 118 29.88 4.81 2.92
C LEU A 118 31.34 5.18 3.22
N LYS A 119 31.70 5.32 4.50
CA LYS A 119 33.06 5.69 4.91
C LYS A 119 34.14 4.73 4.41
N LYS A 120 33.83 3.44 4.20
CA LYS A 120 34.79 2.43 3.71
C LYS A 120 35.14 2.61 2.23
N ILE A 121 34.27 3.28 1.48
CA ILE A 121 34.39 3.45 0.01
C ILE A 121 34.66 4.90 -0.41
N LEU A 122 34.64 5.84 0.54
CA LEU A 122 35.02 7.22 0.30
C LEU A 122 36.55 7.34 0.15
N PRO A 123 37.05 8.21 -0.75
CA PRO A 123 38.46 8.59 -0.77
C PRO A 123 38.83 9.37 0.50
N ASP A 124 40.13 9.55 0.75
CA ASP A 124 40.65 10.21 1.96
C ASP A 124 40.16 11.65 2.14
N THR A 125 40.02 12.39 1.03
CA THR A 125 39.53 13.77 0.98
C THR A 125 38.38 13.87 -0.03
N PRO A 126 37.17 13.42 0.34
CA PRO A 126 36.06 13.36 -0.59
C PRO A 126 35.47 14.77 -0.81
N THR A 127 35.19 15.10 -2.07
CA THR A 127 34.34 16.22 -2.43
C THR A 127 32.87 15.87 -2.20
N ASP A 128 31.97 16.86 -2.21
CA ASP A 128 30.53 16.59 -2.12
C ASP A 128 30.04 15.67 -3.26
N THR A 129 30.61 15.82 -4.45
CA THR A 129 30.33 14.98 -5.61
C THR A 129 30.75 13.54 -5.35
N ASP A 130 31.95 13.32 -4.80
CA ASP A 130 32.41 11.98 -4.44
C ASP A 130 31.46 11.34 -3.41
N ILE A 131 31.02 12.10 -2.42
CA ILE A 131 30.11 11.61 -1.38
C ILE A 131 28.78 11.19 -1.97
N ILE A 132 28.16 12.07 -2.77
CA ILE A 132 26.83 11.84 -3.30
C ILE A 132 26.85 10.74 -4.36
N GLU A 133 27.85 10.71 -5.24
CA GLU A 133 28.05 9.65 -6.22
C GLU A 133 28.16 8.29 -5.52
N ARG A 134 29.00 8.17 -4.48
CA ARG A 134 29.14 6.93 -3.70
C ARG A 134 27.89 6.54 -2.92
N ILE A 135 26.92 7.43 -2.68
CA ILE A 135 25.61 7.06 -2.11
C ILE A 135 24.70 6.47 -3.18
N VAL A 136 24.53 7.16 -4.31
CA VAL A 136 23.41 6.89 -5.23
C VAL A 136 23.75 6.02 -6.44
N THR A 137 25.02 5.93 -6.85
CA THR A 137 25.44 5.20 -8.06
C THR A 137 26.15 3.88 -7.75
N ASP A 138 26.37 3.08 -8.78
CA ASP A 138 27.13 1.83 -8.77
C ASP A 138 28.63 2.03 -8.47
N ALA A 139 29.10 3.27 -8.45
CA ALA A 139 30.40 3.63 -7.92
C ALA A 139 30.49 3.31 -6.41
N GLY A 140 29.38 3.25 -5.68
CA GLY A 140 29.39 2.98 -4.23
C GLY A 140 28.27 2.10 -3.75
N LEU A 141 27.45 2.63 -2.84
CA LEU A 141 26.34 1.92 -2.21
C LEU A 141 25.20 1.61 -3.20
N ASN A 142 25.12 2.34 -4.31
CA ASN A 142 24.12 2.18 -5.36
C ASN A 142 22.66 2.33 -4.87
N TYR A 143 22.43 3.10 -3.82
CA TYR A 143 21.10 3.22 -3.21
C TYR A 143 20.08 3.93 -4.11
N GLY A 144 20.53 4.70 -5.10
CA GLY A 144 19.64 5.33 -6.08
C GLY A 144 18.92 4.33 -7.00
N HIS A 145 19.46 3.12 -7.14
CA HIS A 145 18.91 2.03 -7.96
C HIS A 145 18.40 0.84 -7.14
N MET A 146 18.56 0.85 -5.82
CA MET A 146 18.05 -0.23 -4.95
C MET A 146 16.62 0.06 -4.49
N PRO A 147 15.80 -0.97 -4.22
CA PRO A 147 14.51 -0.78 -3.58
C PRO A 147 14.71 -0.42 -2.11
N LYS A 148 13.77 0.35 -1.54
CA LYS A 148 13.86 0.84 -0.14
C LYS A 148 14.06 -0.29 0.88
N ALA A 149 13.51 -1.47 0.62
CA ALA A 149 13.68 -2.67 1.43
C ALA A 149 15.15 -3.00 1.76
N LEU A 150 16.07 -2.75 0.82
CA LEU A 150 17.49 -3.09 0.95
C LEU A 150 18.33 -1.93 1.50
N ILE A 151 17.74 -0.75 1.71
CA ILE A 151 18.43 0.44 2.20
C ILE A 151 18.43 0.44 3.72
N LYS A 152 19.59 0.73 4.31
CA LYS A 152 19.74 0.92 5.75
C LYS A 152 19.04 2.19 6.21
N PHE A 153 17.97 2.03 6.98
CA PHE A 153 17.16 3.12 7.51
C PHE A 153 17.62 3.50 8.91
N HIS A 154 17.88 2.52 9.78
CA HIS A 154 18.05 2.75 11.20
C HIS A 154 19.37 2.19 11.73
N HIS A 155 19.92 2.85 12.74
CA HIS A 155 21.14 2.45 13.41
C HIS A 155 20.87 2.14 14.88
N TYR A 156 21.23 0.94 15.33
CA TYR A 156 21.12 0.47 16.71
C TYR A 156 22.49 0.11 17.28
N ALA A 157 22.55 -0.16 18.58
CA ALA A 157 23.77 -0.63 19.22
C ALA A 157 24.27 -1.98 18.66
N ASP A 158 23.36 -2.83 18.18
CA ASP A 158 23.66 -4.12 17.52
C ASP A 158 23.93 -3.98 16.00
N GLY A 159 23.84 -2.77 15.44
CA GLY A 159 24.19 -2.47 14.06
C GLY A 159 23.09 -1.76 13.27
N ALA A 160 23.36 -1.55 11.98
CA ALA A 160 22.43 -0.90 11.08
C ALA A 160 21.42 -1.88 10.48
N ARG A 161 20.16 -1.46 10.36
CA ARG A 161 19.04 -2.25 9.84
C ARG A 161 18.47 -1.63 8.58
N THR A 162 18.09 -2.49 7.65
CA THR A 162 17.35 -2.08 6.46
C THR A 162 15.87 -1.92 6.75
N ALA A 163 15.13 -1.28 5.85
CA ALA A 163 13.67 -1.26 5.96
C ALA A 163 13.08 -2.67 6.03
N LEU A 164 13.58 -3.63 5.25
CA LEU A 164 13.16 -5.04 5.32
C LEU A 164 13.35 -5.64 6.71
N ALA A 165 14.49 -5.39 7.35
CA ALA A 165 14.77 -5.87 8.70
C ALA A 165 13.74 -5.35 9.72
N GLU A 166 13.33 -4.09 9.62
CA GLU A 166 12.27 -3.54 10.49
C GLU A 166 10.93 -4.24 10.29
N HIS A 167 10.62 -4.67 9.06
CA HIS A 167 9.40 -5.45 8.81
C HIS A 167 9.43 -6.84 9.46
N LEU A 168 10.60 -7.48 9.55
CA LEU A 168 10.77 -8.74 10.31
C LEU A 168 10.54 -8.51 11.80
N ASP A 169 11.13 -7.46 12.36
CA ASP A 169 10.99 -7.04 13.76
C ASP A 169 9.51 -6.81 14.10
N GLU A 170 8.82 -5.94 13.36
CA GLU A 170 7.39 -5.67 13.54
C GLU A 170 6.52 -6.92 13.33
N GLY A 171 6.89 -7.80 12.38
CA GLY A 171 6.16 -9.02 12.10
C GLY A 171 6.11 -9.96 13.30
N ALA A 172 7.20 -10.09 14.06
CA ALA A 172 7.23 -10.91 15.27
C ALA A 172 6.31 -10.40 16.39
N GLU A 173 6.10 -9.09 16.45
CA GLU A 173 5.31 -8.46 17.52
C GLU A 173 3.80 -8.65 17.27
N TYR A 174 3.30 -8.20 16.10
CA TYR A 174 1.86 -8.18 15.84
C TYR A 174 1.39 -9.20 14.80
N ALA A 175 2.24 -9.70 13.90
CA ALA A 175 1.83 -10.61 12.81
C ALA A 175 2.19 -12.09 13.07
N ARG A 176 2.48 -12.44 14.33
CA ARG A 176 2.66 -13.82 14.76
C ARG A 176 1.29 -14.53 14.87
N GLY A 177 1.04 -15.49 13.98
CA GLY A 177 -0.13 -16.36 13.94
C GLY A 177 0.14 -17.76 14.51
N ALA A 178 -0.76 -18.69 14.21
CA ALA A 178 -0.68 -20.10 14.64
C ALA A 178 0.48 -20.87 14.00
N ASP A 179 0.92 -20.42 12.83
CA ASP A 179 1.92 -21.03 11.93
C ASP A 179 3.27 -20.28 11.93
N GLY A 180 3.43 -19.30 12.83
CA GLY A 180 4.64 -18.48 12.94
C GLY A 180 4.42 -17.06 12.47
N VAL A 181 5.44 -16.44 11.89
CA VAL A 181 5.37 -15.08 11.35
C VAL A 181 5.40 -15.16 9.83
N ASN A 182 4.26 -14.95 9.19
CA ASN A 182 4.16 -14.97 7.73
C ASN A 182 4.28 -13.55 7.18
N ILE A 183 5.23 -13.33 6.27
CA ILE A 183 5.43 -12.04 5.62
C ILE A 183 5.54 -12.25 4.12
N HIS A 184 4.72 -11.53 3.38
CA HIS A 184 4.71 -11.54 1.93
C HIS A 184 5.24 -10.22 1.40
N PHE A 185 6.32 -10.23 0.62
CA PHE A 185 6.83 -9.04 -0.06
C PHE A 185 6.51 -9.08 -1.55
N THR A 186 6.09 -7.95 -2.10
CA THR A 186 6.08 -7.76 -3.56
C THR A 186 7.38 -7.12 -3.99
N VAL A 187 8.10 -7.76 -4.90
CA VAL A 187 9.43 -7.32 -5.38
C VAL A 187 9.42 -7.17 -6.89
N SER A 188 10.36 -6.39 -7.43
CA SER A 188 10.58 -6.39 -8.88
C SER A 188 11.60 -7.47 -9.28
N PRO A 189 11.49 -8.06 -10.49
CA PRO A 189 12.39 -9.14 -10.93
C PRO A 189 13.88 -8.83 -10.77
N GLU A 190 14.28 -7.60 -11.10
CA GLU A 190 15.65 -7.11 -11.02
C GLU A 190 16.20 -6.98 -9.59
N HIS A 191 15.33 -6.99 -8.57
CA HIS A 191 15.73 -6.84 -7.17
C HIS A 191 15.54 -8.10 -6.33
N ARG A 192 14.93 -9.15 -6.88
CA ARG A 192 14.66 -10.39 -6.13
C ARG A 192 15.90 -11.02 -5.53
N ALA A 193 16.98 -11.13 -6.30
CA ALA A 193 18.22 -11.73 -5.82
C ALA A 193 18.75 -11.02 -4.56
N GLY A 194 18.67 -9.68 -4.52
CA GLY A 194 19.07 -8.91 -3.35
C GLY A 194 18.16 -9.12 -2.13
N PHE A 195 16.86 -9.34 -2.34
CA PHE A 195 15.94 -9.75 -1.27
C PHE A 195 16.28 -11.13 -0.73
N GLU A 196 16.47 -12.12 -1.60
CA GLU A 196 16.78 -13.49 -1.21
C GLU A 196 18.11 -13.55 -0.43
N GLU A 197 19.15 -12.88 -0.92
CA GLU A 197 20.43 -12.79 -0.21
C GLU A 197 20.28 -12.14 1.18
N LEU A 198 19.55 -11.04 1.27
CA LEU A 198 19.32 -10.35 2.54
C LEU A 198 18.52 -11.22 3.52
N LEU A 199 17.46 -11.88 3.04
CA LEU A 199 16.59 -12.74 3.84
C LEU A 199 17.31 -13.99 4.35
N LEU A 200 18.16 -14.62 3.52
CA LEU A 200 18.98 -15.76 3.93
C LEU A 200 19.86 -15.44 5.15
N ARG A 201 20.31 -14.19 5.26
CA ARG A 201 21.08 -13.71 6.41
C ARG A 201 20.21 -13.34 7.60
N LEU A 202 19.12 -12.60 7.38
CA LEU A 202 18.31 -12.03 8.46
C LEU A 202 17.34 -13.03 9.09
N VAL A 203 16.74 -13.92 8.31
CA VAL A 203 15.70 -14.83 8.82
C VAL A 203 16.21 -15.71 9.98
N PRO A 204 17.39 -16.35 9.91
CA PRO A 204 17.92 -17.13 11.03
C PRO A 204 18.18 -16.28 12.28
N GLU A 205 18.74 -15.08 12.10
CA GLU A 205 19.04 -14.14 13.20
C GLU A 205 17.76 -13.73 13.93
N TYR A 206 16.73 -13.31 13.18
CA TYR A 206 15.47 -12.83 13.74
C TYR A 206 14.64 -13.97 14.32
N SER A 207 14.67 -15.15 13.69
CA SER A 207 14.05 -16.37 14.23
C SER A 207 14.61 -16.69 15.62
N ALA A 208 15.93 -16.64 15.78
CA ALA A 208 16.60 -16.87 17.06
C ALA A 208 16.31 -15.75 18.08
N ARG A 209 16.31 -14.49 17.62
CA ARG A 209 16.02 -13.31 18.47
C ARG A 209 14.64 -13.38 19.12
N TYR A 210 13.63 -13.77 18.35
CA TYR A 210 12.22 -13.76 18.78
C TYR A 210 11.67 -15.13 19.20
N GLY A 211 12.40 -16.21 18.95
CA GLY A 211 11.92 -17.57 19.21
C GLY A 211 10.70 -17.92 18.34
N VAL A 212 10.72 -17.53 17.07
CA VAL A 212 9.64 -17.73 16.10
C VAL A 212 10.18 -18.33 14.81
N GLN A 213 9.31 -18.99 14.05
CA GLN A 213 9.58 -19.35 12.67
C GLN A 213 9.06 -18.24 11.76
N TYR A 214 9.90 -17.76 10.84
CA TYR A 214 9.47 -16.86 9.77
C TYR A 214 9.20 -17.65 8.49
N ASN A 215 8.04 -17.42 7.89
CA ASN A 215 7.69 -17.91 6.57
C ASN A 215 7.63 -16.69 5.63
N ILE A 216 8.64 -16.56 4.76
CA ILE A 216 8.77 -15.40 3.87
C ILE A 216 8.45 -15.82 2.45
N GLU A 217 7.47 -15.15 1.86
CA GLU A 217 7.10 -15.33 0.47
C GLU A 217 7.40 -14.06 -0.34
N LEU A 218 7.88 -14.26 -1.57
CA LEU A 218 8.17 -13.21 -2.53
C LEU A 218 7.30 -13.42 -3.76
N SER A 219 6.53 -12.40 -4.15
CA SER A 219 5.87 -12.37 -5.46
C SER A 219 6.35 -11.18 -6.28
N TYR A 220 6.13 -11.28 -7.59
CA TYR A 220 6.26 -10.12 -8.47
C TYR A 220 4.92 -9.41 -8.59
N GLN A 221 4.96 -8.10 -8.80
CA GLN A 221 3.85 -7.43 -9.46
C GLN A 221 3.74 -8.04 -10.87
N LYS A 222 2.57 -8.58 -11.21
CA LYS A 222 2.38 -9.34 -12.44
C LYS A 222 2.42 -8.41 -13.66
N SER A 223 3.24 -8.72 -14.66
CA SER A 223 3.28 -7.94 -15.92
C SER A 223 1.94 -7.93 -16.67
N SER A 224 1.10 -8.95 -16.45
CA SER A 224 -0.29 -9.01 -16.93
C SER A 224 -1.19 -7.89 -16.39
N THR A 225 -0.73 -7.17 -15.36
CA THR A 225 -1.44 -6.00 -14.81
C THR A 225 -1.02 -4.70 -15.49
N ASP A 226 0.08 -4.69 -16.25
CA ASP A 226 0.60 -3.50 -16.92
C ASP A 226 -0.40 -2.94 -17.93
N THR A 227 -0.27 -1.63 -18.18
CA THR A 227 -1.07 -0.94 -19.20
C THR A 227 -0.20 -0.51 -20.37
N ILE A 228 -0.78 -0.53 -21.56
CA ILE A 228 -0.15 0.06 -22.74
C ILE A 228 0.01 1.57 -22.56
N ALA A 229 1.17 2.10 -22.92
CA ALA A 229 1.38 3.53 -23.08
C ALA A 229 0.79 4.01 -24.40
N VAL A 230 0.20 5.19 -24.42
CA VAL A 230 -0.36 5.80 -25.63
C VAL A 230 0.27 7.15 -25.91
N ASN A 231 0.29 7.54 -27.18
CA ASN A 231 0.60 8.90 -27.59
C ASN A 231 -0.48 9.88 -27.08
N PRO A 232 -0.24 11.20 -27.10
CA PRO A 232 -1.26 12.19 -26.72
C PRO A 232 -2.59 12.07 -27.49
N ASP A 233 -2.57 11.50 -28.69
CA ASP A 233 -3.76 11.23 -29.53
C ASP A 233 -4.42 9.86 -29.26
N ASN A 234 -4.03 9.16 -28.20
CA ASN A 234 -4.47 7.82 -27.80
C ASN A 234 -4.10 6.65 -28.74
N THR A 235 -3.24 6.87 -29.73
CA THR A 235 -2.67 5.74 -30.49
C THR A 235 -1.58 5.02 -29.68
N PRO A 236 -1.35 3.71 -29.87
CA PRO A 236 -0.30 2.98 -29.16
C PRO A 236 1.07 3.65 -29.27
N PHE A 237 1.72 3.89 -28.12
CA PHE A 237 3.07 4.43 -28.10
C PHE A 237 4.07 3.33 -28.48
N ARG A 238 4.97 3.65 -29.41
CA ARG A 238 6.03 2.75 -29.85
C ARG A 238 7.40 3.31 -29.54
N ASP A 239 8.32 2.47 -29.08
CA ASP A 239 9.72 2.84 -28.86
C ASP A 239 10.48 3.06 -30.18
N ALA A 240 11.80 3.27 -30.10
CA ALA A 240 12.64 3.52 -31.28
C ALA A 240 12.74 2.30 -32.22
N ASP A 241 12.50 1.10 -31.69
CA ASP A 241 12.53 -0.17 -32.43
C ASP A 241 11.13 -0.54 -32.96
N GLY A 242 10.13 0.31 -32.75
CA GLY A 242 8.75 0.09 -33.20
C GLY A 242 7.93 -0.82 -32.29
N ARG A 243 8.44 -1.21 -31.11
CA ARG A 243 7.74 -2.10 -30.16
C ARG A 243 6.76 -1.33 -29.29
N LEU A 244 5.68 -1.99 -28.87
CA LEU A 244 4.74 -1.43 -27.91
C LEU A 244 5.42 -1.18 -26.58
N LEU A 245 5.08 -0.07 -25.92
CA LEU A 245 5.56 0.23 -24.57
C LEU A 245 4.49 -0.09 -23.53
N PHE A 246 4.78 -1.03 -22.64
CA PHE A 246 3.94 -1.32 -21.46
C PHE A 246 4.53 -0.65 -20.22
N ARG A 247 3.66 -0.21 -19.31
CA ARG A 247 4.05 0.44 -18.06
C ARG A 247 3.35 -0.19 -16.85
N PRO A 248 4.03 -0.26 -15.70
CA PRO A 248 3.42 -0.67 -14.43
C PRO A 248 2.18 0.16 -14.12
N ALA A 249 1.07 -0.52 -13.84
CA ALA A 249 -0.25 0.10 -13.65
C ALA A 249 -0.51 0.63 -12.22
N GLY A 250 0.56 1.06 -11.52
CA GLY A 250 0.50 1.52 -10.13
C GLY A 250 0.24 0.40 -9.12
N HIS A 251 -0.09 0.77 -7.87
CA HIS A 251 -0.35 -0.19 -6.80
C HIS A 251 -1.66 -0.97 -7.00
N GLY A 252 -2.53 -0.53 -7.91
CA GLY A 252 -3.77 -1.23 -8.26
C GLY A 252 -3.59 -2.66 -8.73
N ALA A 253 -2.47 -2.92 -9.38
CA ALA A 253 -2.02 -4.24 -9.80
C ALA A 253 -1.89 -5.26 -8.65
N LEU A 254 -1.74 -4.79 -7.41
CA LEU A 254 -1.49 -5.67 -6.26
C LEU A 254 -2.73 -6.42 -5.77
N ILE A 255 -3.93 -6.10 -6.27
CA ILE A 255 -5.15 -6.83 -5.87
C ILE A 255 -5.07 -8.30 -6.25
N GLU A 256 -4.44 -8.63 -7.39
CA GLU A 256 -4.20 -10.01 -7.79
C GLU A 256 -3.23 -10.71 -6.85
N ASN A 257 -2.15 -10.04 -6.42
CA ASN A 257 -1.22 -10.60 -5.45
C ASN A 257 -1.91 -10.81 -4.10
N LEU A 258 -2.76 -9.87 -3.67
CA LEU A 258 -3.52 -10.00 -2.43
C LEU A 258 -4.54 -11.15 -2.50
N ASN A 259 -5.16 -11.37 -3.67
CA ASN A 259 -6.11 -12.44 -3.94
C ASN A 259 -5.48 -13.84 -3.92
N GLU A 260 -4.16 -13.94 -4.00
CA GLU A 260 -3.43 -15.22 -3.91
C GLU A 260 -3.00 -15.54 -2.47
N ILE A 261 -3.14 -14.59 -1.53
CA ILE A 261 -2.77 -14.80 -0.13
C ILE A 261 -3.84 -15.66 0.56
N ASP A 262 -3.46 -16.89 0.90
CA ASP A 262 -4.29 -17.79 1.69
C ASP A 262 -4.07 -17.57 3.20
N ALA A 263 -4.79 -16.60 3.77
CA ALA A 263 -4.73 -16.28 5.20
C ALA A 263 -6.11 -15.89 5.74
N ASP A 264 -6.30 -16.01 7.06
CA ASP A 264 -7.53 -15.58 7.71
C ASP A 264 -7.58 -14.05 7.88
N LEU A 265 -6.40 -13.45 8.15
CA LEU A 265 -6.23 -12.02 8.36
C LEU A 265 -4.94 -11.52 7.72
N ILE A 266 -5.03 -10.41 6.99
CA ILE A 266 -3.91 -9.85 6.24
C ILE A 266 -3.66 -8.40 6.68
N PHE A 267 -2.47 -8.12 7.21
CA PHE A 267 -2.01 -6.75 7.44
C PHE A 267 -1.36 -6.20 6.19
N ILE A 268 -1.75 -5.00 5.76
CA ILE A 268 -1.09 -4.28 4.67
C ILE A 268 -0.37 -3.07 5.25
N LYS A 269 0.92 -2.91 4.91
CA LYS A 269 1.75 -1.77 5.30
C LYS A 269 2.86 -1.55 4.27
N ASN A 270 3.05 -0.31 3.83
CA ASN A 270 4.12 0.03 2.89
C ASN A 270 5.52 -0.23 3.48
N ILE A 271 6.47 -0.63 2.62
CA ILE A 271 7.86 -0.93 3.01
C ILE A 271 8.60 0.23 3.68
N ASP A 272 8.19 1.47 3.38
CA ASP A 272 8.88 2.68 3.84
C ASP A 272 8.29 3.29 5.11
N ASN A 273 7.14 2.80 5.56
CA ASN A 273 6.51 3.22 6.79
C ASN A 273 7.00 2.35 7.95
N VAL A 274 8.21 2.61 8.42
CA VAL A 274 8.83 1.92 9.57
C VAL A 274 9.56 2.94 10.42
N CYS A 275 9.66 2.71 11.73
CA CYS A 275 10.38 3.56 12.66
C CYS A 275 11.32 2.72 13.53
N VAL A 276 12.16 3.39 14.33
CA VAL A 276 13.01 2.68 15.29
C VAL A 276 12.17 2.03 16.41
N ALA A 277 12.73 0.99 17.03
CA ALA A 277 12.06 0.22 18.08
C ALA A 277 11.50 1.05 19.26
N SER A 278 12.12 2.17 19.62
CA SER A 278 11.62 3.06 20.69
C SER A 278 10.37 3.86 20.28
N HIS A 279 10.06 3.96 19.00
CA HIS A 279 8.95 4.75 18.45
C HIS A 279 7.80 3.89 17.90
N ARG A 280 7.89 2.55 17.96
CA ARG A 280 6.89 1.65 17.35
C ARG A 280 5.75 1.20 18.27
N GLY A 281 5.71 1.66 19.52
CA GLY A 281 4.72 1.22 20.51
C GLY A 281 3.27 1.40 20.03
N ASP A 282 2.94 2.61 19.56
CA ASP A 282 1.61 2.92 19.02
C ASP A 282 1.27 2.07 17.80
N THR A 283 2.25 1.80 16.92
CA THR A 283 2.06 0.92 15.75
C THR A 283 1.60 -0.48 16.18
N ILE A 284 2.27 -1.08 17.18
CA ILE A 284 1.93 -2.42 17.67
C ILE A 284 0.56 -2.43 18.35
N GLU A 285 0.29 -1.45 19.23
CA GLU A 285 -0.97 -1.32 19.95
C GLU A 285 -2.15 -1.18 18.97
N TYR A 286 -2.07 -0.21 18.06
CA TYR A 286 -3.15 0.07 17.14
C TYR A 286 -3.31 -1.03 16.08
N LYS A 287 -2.24 -1.60 15.52
CA LYS A 287 -2.37 -2.75 14.59
C LYS A 287 -3.17 -3.89 15.23
N SER A 288 -2.87 -4.21 16.48
CA SER A 288 -3.57 -5.25 17.23
C SER A 288 -5.02 -4.89 17.52
N ALA A 289 -5.31 -3.63 17.88
CA ALA A 289 -6.67 -3.15 18.08
C ALA A 289 -7.51 -3.15 16.78
N LEU A 290 -6.94 -2.71 15.65
CA LEU A 290 -7.59 -2.74 14.33
C LEU A 290 -7.96 -4.18 13.94
N ALA A 291 -7.05 -5.13 14.16
CA ALA A 291 -7.29 -6.54 13.88
C ALA A 291 -8.37 -7.13 14.79
N GLY A 292 -8.37 -6.80 16.08
CA GLY A 292 -9.40 -7.24 17.01
C GLY A 292 -10.79 -6.71 16.67
N TYR A 293 -10.86 -5.43 16.27
CA TYR A 293 -12.10 -4.83 15.81
C TYR A 293 -12.62 -5.51 14.53
N LEU A 294 -11.72 -5.80 13.58
CA LEU A 294 -12.05 -6.54 12.36
C LEU A 294 -12.60 -7.94 12.67
N VAL A 295 -11.94 -8.69 13.57
CA VAL A 295 -12.38 -10.03 13.99
C VAL A 295 -13.78 -9.99 14.63
N MET A 296 -14.04 -8.99 15.49
CA MET A 296 -15.35 -8.77 16.10
C MET A 296 -16.44 -8.54 15.03
N LEU A 297 -16.18 -7.65 14.07
CA LEU A 297 -17.12 -7.37 12.98
C LEU A 297 -17.35 -8.62 12.12
N GLN A 298 -16.29 -9.32 11.74
CA GLN A 298 -16.37 -10.52 10.92
C GLN A 298 -17.20 -11.61 11.60
N SER A 299 -16.99 -11.83 12.91
CA SER A 299 -17.81 -12.76 13.68
C SER A 299 -19.29 -12.38 13.65
N LYS A 300 -19.64 -11.10 13.79
CA LYS A 300 -21.03 -10.64 13.71
C LYS A 300 -21.63 -10.74 12.31
N ILE A 301 -20.83 -10.49 11.27
CA ILE A 301 -21.23 -10.71 9.89
C ILE A 301 -21.59 -12.19 9.69
N PHE A 302 -20.76 -13.11 10.16
CA PHE A 302 -20.98 -14.55 10.04
C PHE A 302 -22.22 -15.01 10.82
N ASP A 303 -22.45 -14.48 12.03
CA ASP A 303 -23.66 -14.72 12.80
C ASP A 303 -24.91 -14.38 11.99
N TYR A 304 -24.95 -13.20 11.33
CA TYR A 304 -26.08 -12.76 10.53
C TYR A 304 -26.26 -13.53 9.22
N LEU A 305 -25.16 -13.92 8.55
CA LEU A 305 -25.22 -14.74 7.34
C LEU A 305 -25.73 -16.16 7.63
N ASN A 306 -25.35 -16.73 8.76
CA ASN A 306 -25.74 -18.08 9.17
C ASN A 306 -27.14 -18.12 9.83
N ASN A 307 -27.58 -17.03 10.44
CA ASN A 307 -28.91 -16.93 11.08
C ASN A 307 -29.94 -16.23 10.19
N THR A 308 -30.62 -17.01 9.35
CA THR A 308 -31.67 -16.50 8.45
C THR A 308 -32.90 -15.94 9.18
N THR A 309 -33.06 -16.22 10.48
CA THR A 309 -34.19 -15.78 11.30
C THR A 309 -33.95 -14.45 12.02
N ALA A 310 -32.73 -13.91 11.99
CA ALA A 310 -32.41 -12.63 12.64
C ALA A 310 -33.34 -11.51 12.13
N PRO A 311 -33.90 -10.65 12.98
CA PRO A 311 -34.78 -9.57 12.53
C PRO A 311 -34.08 -8.68 11.49
N LEU A 312 -34.71 -8.46 10.33
CA LEU A 312 -34.12 -7.69 9.23
C LEU A 312 -33.71 -6.28 9.66
N GLY A 313 -34.51 -5.64 10.53
CA GLY A 313 -34.18 -4.32 11.09
C GLY A 313 -32.90 -4.30 11.92
N ASP A 314 -32.56 -5.39 12.62
CA ASP A 314 -31.31 -5.49 13.38
C ASP A 314 -30.10 -5.65 12.44
N VAL A 315 -30.27 -6.39 11.34
CA VAL A 315 -29.22 -6.56 10.32
C VAL A 315 -28.97 -5.25 9.57
N ILE A 316 -30.02 -4.55 9.17
CA ILE A 316 -29.92 -3.23 8.54
C ILE A 316 -29.23 -2.24 9.49
N ARG A 317 -29.61 -2.23 10.78
CA ARG A 317 -28.96 -1.39 11.79
C ARG A 317 -27.47 -1.71 11.91
N PHE A 318 -27.13 -3.00 12.02
CA PHE A 318 -25.73 -3.42 12.09
C PHE A 318 -24.90 -2.94 10.89
N ILE A 319 -25.41 -3.11 9.66
CA ILE A 319 -24.74 -2.66 8.43
C ILE A 319 -24.49 -1.14 8.46
N ASN A 320 -25.53 -0.36 8.80
CA ASN A 320 -25.44 1.10 8.84
C ASN A 320 -24.46 1.60 9.90
N ASP A 321 -24.51 1.00 11.10
CA ASP A 321 -23.77 1.51 12.25
C ASP A 321 -22.30 1.03 12.25
N ASN A 322 -21.98 -0.10 11.59
CA ASN A 322 -20.69 -0.77 11.79
C ASN A 322 -19.89 -1.04 10.51
N LEU A 323 -20.51 -1.09 9.33
CA LEU A 323 -19.83 -1.53 8.09
C LEU A 323 -19.54 -0.40 7.10
N GLY A 324 -19.82 0.85 7.49
CA GLY A 324 -19.55 2.00 6.63
C GLY A 324 -20.43 2.06 5.39
N VAL A 325 -21.68 1.57 5.47
CA VAL A 325 -22.63 1.55 4.35
C VAL A 325 -23.96 2.16 4.77
N ARG A 326 -24.45 3.17 4.03
CA ARG A 326 -25.78 3.75 4.24
C ARG A 326 -26.81 2.99 3.42
N LEU A 327 -27.55 2.11 4.10
CA LEU A 327 -28.55 1.23 3.51
C LEU A 327 -29.97 1.67 3.88
N SER A 328 -30.88 1.70 2.90
CA SER A 328 -32.30 2.06 3.11
C SER A 328 -33.00 1.10 4.08
N ARG A 329 -34.01 1.60 4.81
CA ARG A 329 -34.87 0.77 5.66
C ARG A 329 -35.71 -0.23 4.89
N ASP A 330 -35.96 0.03 3.60
CA ASP A 330 -36.70 -0.86 2.70
C ASP A 330 -35.79 -1.92 2.05
N ALA A 331 -34.51 -1.98 2.42
CA ALA A 331 -33.58 -2.97 1.90
C ALA A 331 -34.03 -4.40 2.24
N THR A 332 -33.85 -5.30 1.29
CA THR A 332 -34.25 -6.70 1.43
C THR A 332 -33.17 -7.50 2.17
N ARG A 333 -33.52 -8.74 2.57
CA ARG A 333 -32.53 -9.71 3.05
C ARG A 333 -31.42 -9.96 2.02
N ALA A 334 -31.77 -10.00 0.74
CA ALA A 334 -30.80 -10.23 -0.33
C ALA A 334 -29.79 -9.07 -0.43
N ASP A 335 -30.26 -7.83 -0.29
CA ASP A 335 -29.38 -6.64 -0.24
C ASP A 335 -28.43 -6.71 0.94
N CYS A 336 -28.94 -7.06 2.13
CA CYS A 336 -28.13 -7.23 3.33
C CYS A 336 -27.08 -8.33 3.14
N ASN A 337 -27.47 -9.50 2.63
CA ASN A 337 -26.55 -10.61 2.42
C ASN A 337 -25.47 -10.29 1.38
N ARG A 338 -25.80 -9.51 0.33
CA ARG A 338 -24.82 -9.02 -0.64
C ARG A 338 -23.78 -8.12 0.01
N ILE A 339 -24.16 -7.26 0.95
CA ILE A 339 -23.24 -6.38 1.67
C ILE A 339 -22.43 -7.18 2.70
N LEU A 340 -23.08 -8.01 3.50
CA LEU A 340 -22.42 -8.87 4.50
C LEU A 340 -21.42 -9.85 3.87
N GLY A 341 -21.68 -10.32 2.65
CA GLY A 341 -20.80 -11.23 1.91
C GLY A 341 -19.59 -10.57 1.24
N ARG A 342 -19.39 -9.25 1.38
CA ARG A 342 -18.20 -8.56 0.86
C ARG A 342 -16.96 -8.87 1.71
N PRO A 343 -15.75 -8.82 1.13
CA PRO A 343 -14.52 -8.75 1.91
C PRO A 343 -14.56 -7.56 2.88
N LEU A 344 -13.88 -7.68 4.01
CA LEU A 344 -13.87 -6.67 5.07
C LEU A 344 -12.45 -6.08 5.21
N ARG A 345 -12.37 -4.77 5.34
CA ARG A 345 -11.15 -4.08 5.74
C ARG A 345 -11.41 -3.06 6.85
N VAL A 346 -10.48 -2.99 7.78
CA VAL A 346 -10.40 -1.96 8.81
C VAL A 346 -9.13 -1.17 8.56
N CYS A 347 -9.29 0.13 8.39
CA CYS A 347 -8.23 1.05 7.97
C CYS A 347 -7.92 2.03 9.10
N GLY A 348 -6.67 2.05 9.55
CA GLY A 348 -6.17 3.11 10.41
C GLY A 348 -6.02 4.41 9.61
N VAL A 349 -6.57 5.52 10.11
CA VAL A 349 -6.44 6.85 9.51
C VAL A 349 -5.85 7.83 10.52
N VAL A 350 -4.96 8.71 10.04
CA VAL A 350 -4.32 9.73 10.88
C VAL A 350 -4.94 11.09 10.62
N ARG A 351 -4.88 12.00 11.59
CA ARG A 351 -5.32 13.39 11.38
C ARG A 351 -4.56 14.03 10.22
N ASN A 352 -5.28 14.68 9.34
CA ASN A 352 -4.67 15.38 8.22
C ASN A 352 -4.09 16.72 8.71
N THR A 353 -2.77 16.85 8.63
CA THR A 353 -2.04 18.09 8.96
C THR A 353 -1.69 18.92 7.72
N GLY A 354 -2.47 18.77 6.64
CA GLY A 354 -2.25 19.44 5.35
C GLY A 354 -1.41 18.63 4.36
N ALA A 355 -1.27 17.31 4.57
CA ALA A 355 -0.53 16.45 3.66
C ALA A 355 -1.34 16.24 2.36
N PRO A 356 -0.72 16.38 1.17
CA PRO A 356 -1.37 16.04 -0.09
C PRO A 356 -1.55 14.52 -0.20
N GLY A 357 -2.75 14.07 -0.54
CA GLY A 357 -3.06 12.67 -0.86
C GLY A 357 -4.51 12.31 -0.56
N GLY A 358 -4.79 11.00 -0.61
CA GLY A 358 -6.13 10.47 -0.36
C GLY A 358 -6.56 10.41 1.10
N GLY A 359 -7.86 10.35 1.29
CA GLY A 359 -8.50 10.27 2.60
C GLY A 359 -9.82 9.51 2.57
N PRO A 360 -10.47 9.36 3.74
CA PRO A 360 -11.74 8.67 3.86
C PRO A 360 -12.93 9.58 3.47
N PHE A 361 -13.77 9.11 2.56
CA PHE A 361 -14.97 9.82 2.09
C PHE A 361 -16.18 8.88 2.01
N TRP A 362 -17.37 9.45 2.18
CA TRP A 362 -18.62 8.82 1.76
C TRP A 362 -18.77 8.97 0.25
N VAL A 363 -18.79 7.85 -0.46
CA VAL A 363 -18.90 7.81 -1.93
C VAL A 363 -20.21 7.15 -2.33
N ARG A 364 -20.90 7.74 -3.31
CA ARG A 364 -22.10 7.17 -3.91
C ARG A 364 -21.72 6.29 -5.11
N ALA A 365 -22.13 5.04 -5.07
CA ALA A 365 -22.02 4.12 -6.19
C ALA A 365 -23.14 4.35 -7.23
N ALA A 366 -22.97 3.78 -8.43
CA ALA A 366 -23.95 3.90 -9.51
C ALA A 366 -25.34 3.31 -9.15
N ASP A 367 -25.39 2.32 -8.24
CA ASP A 367 -26.65 1.74 -7.73
C ASP A 367 -27.31 2.61 -6.65
N GLY A 368 -26.74 3.78 -6.33
CA GLY A 368 -27.21 4.73 -5.33
C GLY A 368 -26.74 4.45 -3.91
N THR A 369 -26.09 3.29 -3.65
CA THR A 369 -25.53 2.95 -2.34
C THR A 369 -24.45 3.95 -1.97
N VAL A 370 -24.48 4.45 -0.73
CA VAL A 370 -23.42 5.32 -0.20
C VAL A 370 -22.56 4.52 0.78
N SER A 371 -21.25 4.49 0.56
CA SER A 371 -20.32 3.73 1.41
C SER A 371 -19.01 4.46 1.63
N LEU A 372 -18.31 4.12 2.71
CA LEU A 372 -16.99 4.65 3.04
C LEU A 372 -15.94 4.10 2.07
N GLN A 373 -15.14 5.00 1.51
CA GLN A 373 -14.07 4.67 0.57
C GLN A 373 -12.84 5.53 0.85
N ILE A 374 -11.67 5.01 0.46
CA ILE A 374 -10.47 5.82 0.33
C ILE A 374 -10.49 6.44 -1.07
N VAL A 375 -10.43 7.77 -1.14
CA VAL A 375 -10.43 8.50 -2.41
C VAL A 375 -9.15 9.34 -2.49
N GLU A 376 -8.36 9.13 -3.54
CA GLU A 376 -7.15 9.91 -3.80
C GLU A 376 -7.50 11.29 -4.37
N SER A 377 -6.66 12.30 -4.13
CA SER A 377 -6.92 13.67 -4.62
C SER A 377 -7.15 13.75 -6.13
N ALA A 378 -6.48 12.88 -6.90
CA ALA A 378 -6.61 12.80 -8.34
C ALA A 378 -7.99 12.28 -8.83
N GLN A 379 -8.75 11.63 -7.95
CA GLN A 379 -10.08 11.09 -8.23
C GLN A 379 -11.20 12.07 -7.85
N ILE A 380 -10.87 13.21 -7.25
CA ILE A 380 -11.84 14.22 -6.82
C ILE A 380 -11.97 15.29 -7.90
N ALA A 381 -13.21 15.56 -8.30
CA ALA A 381 -13.52 16.57 -9.30
C ALA A 381 -13.10 17.98 -8.83
N PRO A 382 -12.65 18.88 -9.73
CA PRO A 382 -12.23 20.23 -9.37
C PRO A 382 -13.29 21.05 -8.61
N ASP A 383 -14.57 20.85 -8.92
CA ASP A 383 -15.72 21.50 -8.27
C ASP A 383 -16.08 20.88 -6.90
N ALA A 384 -15.56 19.69 -6.59
CA ALA A 384 -15.72 19.02 -5.30
C ALA A 384 -14.53 19.25 -4.34
N ARG A 385 -13.60 20.15 -4.69
CA ARG A 385 -12.39 20.45 -3.88
C ARG A 385 -12.71 21.00 -2.49
N ASP A 386 -13.82 21.72 -2.33
CA ASP A 386 -14.21 22.23 -1.02
C ASP A 386 -14.48 21.08 -0.03
N ILE A 387 -15.09 19.99 -0.50
CA ILE A 387 -15.31 18.77 0.30
C ILE A 387 -13.97 18.17 0.71
N MET A 388 -13.01 18.06 -0.22
CA MET A 388 -11.66 17.58 0.06
C MET A 388 -10.94 18.44 1.12
N ASN A 389 -11.05 19.77 1.02
CA ASN A 389 -10.41 20.71 1.95
C ASN A 389 -10.98 20.63 3.37
N THR A 390 -12.19 20.09 3.54
CA THR A 390 -12.78 19.81 4.85
C THR A 390 -12.41 18.45 5.44
N SER A 391 -11.63 17.63 4.73
CA SER A 391 -11.20 16.33 5.23
C SER A 391 -10.30 16.46 6.46
N GLN A 392 -10.69 15.81 7.55
CA GLN A 392 -9.96 15.80 8.81
C GLN A 392 -8.91 14.69 8.89
N TYR A 393 -8.92 13.77 7.92
CA TYR A 393 -8.17 12.51 7.97
C TYR A 393 -7.42 12.23 6.67
N PHE A 394 -6.30 11.53 6.82
CA PHE A 394 -5.42 11.08 5.76
C PHE A 394 -5.25 9.57 5.84
N ASN A 395 -5.12 8.90 4.69
CA ASN A 395 -4.88 7.46 4.62
C ASN A 395 -3.37 7.11 4.65
N PRO A 396 -2.83 6.57 5.76
CA PRO A 396 -1.43 6.15 5.86
C PRO A 396 -1.14 4.81 5.15
N VAL A 397 -2.15 4.14 4.57
CA VAL A 397 -2.07 2.76 4.09
C VAL A 397 -1.74 1.81 5.25
N ASP A 398 -2.50 1.94 6.32
CA ASP A 398 -2.51 1.01 7.45
C ASP A 398 -3.82 0.22 7.40
N LEU A 399 -3.78 -1.00 6.84
CA LEU A 399 -4.98 -1.81 6.65
C LEU A 399 -4.84 -3.16 7.34
N VAL A 400 -5.96 -3.66 7.82
CA VAL A 400 -6.19 -5.05 8.19
C VAL A 400 -7.36 -5.56 7.37
N CYS A 401 -7.19 -6.70 6.72
CA CYS A 401 -8.15 -7.26 5.78
C CYS A 401 -8.56 -8.68 6.19
N ALA A 402 -9.83 -9.01 5.97
CA ALA A 402 -10.39 -10.36 6.02
C ALA A 402 -10.94 -10.73 4.65
N THR A 403 -10.46 -11.85 4.12
CA THR A 403 -10.74 -12.30 2.75
C THR A 403 -11.45 -13.65 2.69
N ARG A 404 -11.93 -14.17 3.85
CA ARG A 404 -12.70 -15.41 3.94
C ARG A 404 -14.19 -15.16 4.20
N ASP A 405 -15.03 -15.99 3.59
CA ASP A 405 -16.47 -16.03 3.80
C ASP A 405 -16.87 -16.77 5.10
N ALA A 406 -18.17 -16.77 5.43
CA ALA A 406 -18.70 -17.43 6.63
C ALA A 406 -18.53 -18.95 6.68
N SER A 407 -18.13 -19.57 5.56
CA SER A 407 -17.78 -20.99 5.46
C SER A 407 -16.27 -21.25 5.48
N GLY A 408 -15.46 -20.21 5.66
CA GLY A 408 -13.99 -20.27 5.66
C GLY A 408 -13.38 -20.32 4.26
N ARG A 409 -14.16 -20.13 3.19
CA ARG A 409 -13.65 -20.15 1.82
C ARG A 409 -13.12 -18.79 1.42
N HIS A 410 -12.08 -18.80 0.60
CA HIS A 410 -11.51 -17.59 0.02
C HIS A 410 -12.54 -16.86 -0.86
N ILE A 411 -12.66 -15.55 -0.67
CA ILE A 411 -13.47 -14.66 -1.51
C ILE A 411 -12.60 -14.17 -2.66
N ASP A 412 -13.06 -14.35 -3.90
CA ASP A 412 -12.41 -13.80 -5.08
C ASP A 412 -12.50 -12.26 -5.10
N LEU A 413 -11.42 -11.61 -4.70
CA LEU A 413 -11.31 -10.17 -4.50
C LEU A 413 -11.46 -9.39 -5.81
N ILE A 414 -11.19 -10.03 -6.96
CA ILE A 414 -11.32 -9.42 -8.28
C ILE A 414 -12.77 -9.03 -8.58
N GLN A 415 -13.74 -9.74 -8.01
CA GLN A 415 -15.17 -9.44 -8.15
C GLN A 415 -15.60 -8.13 -7.45
N PHE A 416 -14.72 -7.56 -6.63
CA PHE A 416 -15.00 -6.36 -5.81
C PHE A 416 -14.19 -5.14 -6.26
N VAL A 417 -13.53 -5.22 -7.41
CA VAL A 417 -12.82 -4.10 -8.07
C VAL A 417 -13.81 -3.23 -8.84
N ASP A 418 -13.73 -1.91 -8.69
CA ASP A 418 -14.44 -0.98 -9.57
C ASP A 418 -13.56 -0.62 -10.78
N GLU A 419 -13.73 -1.38 -11.87
CA GLU A 419 -13.03 -1.20 -13.15
C GLU A 419 -13.34 0.13 -13.86
N ASN A 420 -14.33 0.90 -13.38
CA ASN A 420 -14.60 2.25 -13.88
C ASN A 420 -13.78 3.33 -13.18
N THR A 421 -12.96 2.94 -12.20
CA THR A 421 -12.00 3.83 -11.55
C THR A 421 -10.61 3.62 -12.13
N GLY A 422 -9.76 4.64 -12.04
CA GLY A 422 -8.42 4.62 -12.59
C GLY A 422 -7.91 6.05 -12.73
N PHE A 423 -6.68 6.18 -13.19
CA PHE A 423 -6.08 7.49 -13.42
C PHE A 423 -5.26 7.47 -14.70
N ILE A 424 -5.29 8.57 -15.46
CA ILE A 424 -4.42 8.74 -16.62
C ILE A 424 -3.46 9.88 -16.32
N SER A 425 -2.16 9.58 -16.41
CA SER A 425 -1.08 10.52 -16.16
C SER A 425 -0.32 10.83 -17.45
N GLU A 426 0.17 12.05 -17.56
CA GLU A 426 1.13 12.42 -18.59
C GLU A 426 2.55 12.10 -18.13
N LYS A 427 3.33 11.48 -19.00
CA LYS A 427 4.73 11.07 -18.76
C LYS A 427 5.55 11.37 -20.02
N SER A 428 6.82 11.01 -19.98
CA SER A 428 7.67 10.97 -21.16
C SER A 428 8.52 9.71 -21.20
N ALA A 429 8.88 9.27 -22.41
CA ALA A 429 9.87 8.20 -22.62
C ALA A 429 10.75 8.57 -23.82
N GLY A 430 12.07 8.54 -23.62
CA GLY A 430 13.03 8.94 -24.67
C GLY A 430 12.81 10.38 -25.16
N GLY A 431 12.39 11.30 -24.28
CA GLY A 431 12.09 12.69 -24.62
C GLY A 431 10.75 12.92 -25.35
N ARG A 432 9.99 11.87 -25.67
CA ARG A 432 8.66 11.99 -26.29
C ARG A 432 7.56 11.94 -25.22
N PRO A 433 6.53 12.81 -25.31
CA PRO A 433 5.39 12.77 -24.41
C PRO A 433 4.56 11.50 -24.65
N LEU A 434 4.02 10.94 -23.57
CA LEU A 434 3.10 9.82 -23.59
C LEU A 434 2.07 9.95 -22.48
N ARG A 435 0.97 9.20 -22.60
CA ARG A 435 -0.01 9.01 -21.52
C ARG A 435 0.10 7.58 -21.00
N ALA A 436 0.05 7.44 -19.68
CA ALA A 436 0.08 6.16 -18.98
C ALA A 436 -1.13 6.04 -18.05
N MET A 437 -1.72 4.87 -18.01
CA MET A 437 -2.90 4.58 -17.20
C MET A 437 -2.51 3.80 -15.95
N GLU A 438 -3.06 4.19 -14.81
CA GLU A 438 -3.01 3.42 -13.58
C GLU A 438 -4.37 2.76 -13.37
N ARG A 439 -4.34 1.47 -13.02
CA ARG A 439 -5.53 0.69 -12.66
C ARG A 439 -6.13 1.22 -11.34
N PRO A 440 -7.38 0.85 -11.00
CA PRO A 440 -7.93 1.08 -9.65
C PRO A 440 -6.89 0.74 -8.59
N GLY A 441 -6.46 1.70 -7.77
CA GLY A 441 -5.42 1.48 -6.76
C GLY A 441 -5.82 0.44 -5.71
N LEU A 442 -4.85 -0.25 -5.11
CA LEU A 442 -5.13 -1.38 -4.19
C LEU A 442 -6.12 -0.98 -3.10
N TRP A 443 -5.88 0.15 -2.44
CA TRP A 443 -6.73 0.65 -1.37
C TRP A 443 -7.81 1.62 -1.85
N ASN A 444 -7.78 2.06 -3.11
CA ASN A 444 -8.75 3.00 -3.71
C ASN A 444 -9.24 2.49 -5.07
N GLY A 445 -10.50 2.08 -5.17
CA GLY A 445 -11.05 1.51 -6.42
C GLY A 445 -10.94 -0.02 -6.48
N ALA A 446 -9.75 -0.63 -6.30
CA ALA A 446 -9.64 -2.10 -6.28
C ALA A 446 -10.33 -2.74 -5.07
N MET A 447 -10.51 -1.95 -4.00
CA MET A 447 -11.29 -2.31 -2.82
C MET A 447 -12.65 -1.59 -2.74
N ALA A 448 -13.17 -1.07 -3.85
CA ALA A 448 -14.43 -0.32 -3.87
C ALA A 448 -15.62 -1.17 -3.39
N GLY A 449 -15.66 -2.44 -3.75
CA GLY A 449 -16.70 -3.38 -3.35
C GLY A 449 -16.58 -3.93 -1.93
N TRP A 450 -15.66 -3.44 -1.10
CA TRP A 450 -15.39 -3.98 0.24
C TRP A 450 -16.24 -3.27 1.31
N ASN A 451 -16.52 -3.98 2.41
CA ASN A 451 -16.93 -3.32 3.64
C ASN A 451 -15.70 -2.61 4.23
N THR A 452 -15.78 -1.29 4.38
CA THR A 452 -14.66 -0.45 4.78
C THR A 452 -15.00 0.30 6.05
N VAL A 453 -14.16 0.16 7.07
CA VAL A 453 -14.31 0.87 8.35
C VAL A 453 -13.04 1.63 8.66
N PHE A 454 -13.17 2.89 9.09
CA PHE A 454 -12.04 3.73 9.46
C PHE A 454 -11.95 3.91 10.97
N ILE A 455 -10.73 3.80 11.50
CA ILE A 455 -10.41 4.03 12.90
C ILE A 455 -9.30 5.07 12.99
N GLU A 456 -9.49 6.09 13.83
CA GLU A 456 -8.43 7.07 14.11
C GLU A 456 -7.25 6.38 14.82
N VAL A 457 -6.05 6.58 14.28
CA VAL A 457 -4.78 6.14 14.86
C VAL A 457 -3.84 7.33 15.06
N PRO A 458 -2.90 7.28 16.02
CA PRO A 458 -1.96 8.36 16.27
C PRO A 458 -1.05 8.61 15.06
N PRO A 459 -0.62 9.86 14.79
CA PRO A 459 0.33 10.16 13.71
C PRO A 459 1.67 9.40 13.81
N THR A 460 2.04 8.95 15.01
CA THR A 460 3.24 8.15 15.29
C THR A 460 3.23 6.77 14.61
N THR A 461 2.07 6.28 14.14
CA THR A 461 1.99 5.04 13.34
C THR A 461 2.32 5.26 11.86
N PHE A 462 2.50 6.52 11.44
CA PHE A 462 2.78 6.91 10.07
C PHE A 462 4.07 7.71 9.96
N THR A 463 5.16 6.99 9.71
CA THR A 463 6.52 7.51 9.60
C THR A 463 7.16 7.06 8.27
N PRO A 464 6.60 7.46 7.11
CA PRO A 464 7.14 7.05 5.83
C PRO A 464 8.42 7.81 5.46
N VAL A 465 9.38 7.12 4.83
CA VAL A 465 10.57 7.75 4.26
C VAL A 465 10.33 8.06 2.79
N LYS A 466 10.00 9.30 2.43
CA LYS A 466 9.74 9.74 1.05
C LYS A 466 10.97 10.32 0.38
N VAL A 467 11.78 11.07 1.11
CA VAL A 467 13.09 11.59 0.70
C VAL A 467 14.17 11.13 1.68
N VAL A 468 15.43 11.05 1.24
CA VAL A 468 16.53 10.56 2.09
C VAL A 468 16.68 11.33 3.40
N ALA A 469 16.39 12.63 3.40
CA ALA A 469 16.46 13.47 4.60
C ALA A 469 15.42 13.09 5.68
N ASP A 470 14.34 12.36 5.34
CA ASP A 470 13.34 11.92 6.32
C ASP A 470 13.96 10.98 7.36
N LEU A 471 15.02 10.23 6.99
CA LEU A 471 15.80 9.39 7.90
C LEU A 471 16.51 10.18 9.02
N LEU A 472 16.55 11.52 8.91
CA LEU A 472 17.12 12.39 9.95
C LEU A 472 16.09 12.85 11.00
N SER A 473 14.82 12.49 10.82
CA SER A 473 13.74 12.86 11.73
C SER A 473 13.67 11.92 12.95
N ALA A 474 13.01 12.38 14.03
CA ALA A 474 12.99 11.69 15.32
C ALA A 474 12.57 10.20 15.25
N PRO A 475 11.54 9.79 14.47
CA PRO A 475 11.15 8.38 14.40
C PRO A 475 12.20 7.44 13.77
N HIS A 476 13.23 7.98 13.11
CA HIS A 476 14.26 7.20 12.41
C HIS A 476 15.63 7.25 13.09
N ILE A 477 15.75 7.96 14.22
CA ILE A 477 17.02 8.11 14.95
C ILE A 477 16.86 7.58 16.37
N ASN A 478 17.74 6.66 16.75
CA ASN A 478 17.94 6.31 18.16
C ASN A 478 18.79 7.41 18.81
N VAL A 479 18.20 8.08 19.82
CA VAL A 479 18.88 9.11 20.64
C VAL A 479 19.77 8.47 21.69
#